data_AF-A0A443K0M5-F1
#
_entry.id   AF-A0A443K0M5-F1
#
_cell.length_a   1.000
_cell.length_b   1.000
_cell.length_c   1.000
_cell.angle_alpha   90.00
_cell.angle_beta   90.00
_cell.angle_gamma   90.00
#
_symmetry.space_group_name_H-M   'P 1'
#
loop_
_entity.id
_entity.type
_entity.pdbx_description
1 polymer ?
#
loop_
_entity_poly.entity_id
_entity_poly.type
_entity_poly.pdbx_seq_one_letter_code
_entity_poly.pdbx_strand_id
1 'polypeptide(L)'
;MLDSLGPQLIFYLLLLMAFGGYFFVSLRSNFSKTLQQVSVWALLFLGLIGVYGLKDDIRQNLFPAQNVLSDGRIEVPRSPDGHYYLTASVNGVPVRFVVDTGASQIVLSQRDAERAGIETASLAYVGQANTANGTVAIAPVRLNTVDLGPIHDRDLRAVVNRGEMDLSLMGMTYLTRFARVEFDRDRMILER
;
A
#
# COMPACT_ATOMS: atom_id res chain seq x y z
N MET A 1 -41.36 9.95 17.83
CA MET A 1 -40.39 9.57 16.77
C MET A 1 -41.09 8.99 15.52
N LEU A 2 -42.35 9.37 15.24
CA LEU A 2 -43.11 8.89 14.07
C LEU A 2 -43.65 10.04 13.19
N ASP A 3 -43.53 11.30 13.62
CA ASP A 3 -44.07 12.46 12.89
C ASP A 3 -43.14 13.01 11.78
N SER A 4 -41.93 12.47 11.63
CA SER A 4 -40.97 12.90 10.59
C SER A 4 -40.97 12.02 9.33
N LEU A 5 -41.78 10.97 9.28
CA LEU A 5 -41.83 10.01 8.16
C LEU A 5 -42.79 10.42 7.05
N GLY A 6 -43.74 11.32 7.32
CA GLY A 6 -44.72 11.80 6.34
C GLY A 6 -44.10 12.45 5.10
N PRO A 7 -43.18 13.43 5.25
CA PRO A 7 -42.58 14.13 4.10
C PRO A 7 -41.68 13.23 3.26
N GLN A 8 -40.98 12.29 3.89
CA GLN A 8 -40.07 11.35 3.22
C GLN A 8 -40.84 10.29 2.44
N LEU A 9 -41.94 9.76 2.98
CA LEU A 9 -42.83 8.86 2.23
C LEU A 9 -43.47 9.56 1.04
N ILE A 10 -43.90 10.82 1.21
CA ILE A 10 -44.44 11.62 0.10
C ILE A 10 -43.36 11.83 -0.96
N PHE A 11 -42.11 12.12 -0.56
CA PHE A 11 -40.99 12.23 -1.48
C PHE A 11 -40.74 10.92 -2.25
N TYR A 12 -40.72 9.76 -1.58
CA TYR A 12 -40.53 8.47 -2.24
C TYR A 12 -41.71 8.08 -3.13
N LEU A 13 -42.96 8.39 -2.74
CA LEU A 13 -44.15 8.17 -3.55
C LEU A 13 -44.20 9.09 -4.78
N LEU A 14 -43.82 10.36 -4.63
CA LEU A 14 -43.67 11.29 -5.76
C LEU A 14 -42.55 10.85 -6.71
N LEU A 15 -41.45 10.33 -6.17
CA LEU A 15 -40.34 9.79 -6.94
C LEU A 15 -40.76 8.53 -7.70
N LEU A 16 -41.52 7.62 -7.07
CA LEU A 16 -42.11 6.44 -7.71
C LEU A 16 -43.15 6.80 -8.77
N MET A 17 -43.99 7.82 -8.54
CA MET A 17 -44.97 8.30 -9.52
C MET A 17 -44.29 9.00 -10.70
N ALA A 18 -43.23 9.77 -10.46
CA ALA A 18 -42.43 10.38 -11.50
C ALA A 18 -41.71 9.31 -12.35
N PHE A 19 -41.15 8.28 -11.72
CA PHE A 19 -40.53 7.14 -12.41
C PHE A 19 -41.56 6.30 -13.18
N GLY A 20 -42.73 6.03 -12.59
CA GLY A 20 -43.80 5.23 -13.19
C GLY A 20 -44.52 5.95 -14.35
N GLY A 21 -44.77 7.26 -14.21
CA GLY A 21 -45.32 8.09 -15.28
C GLY A 21 -44.34 8.24 -16.45
N TYR A 22 -43.04 8.39 -16.15
CA TYR A 22 -41.98 8.36 -17.17
C TYR A 22 -41.89 7.01 -17.88
N PHE A 23 -42.03 5.90 -17.14
CA PHE A 23 -42.01 4.53 -17.66
C PHE A 23 -43.23 4.21 -18.55
N PHE A 24 -44.41 4.74 -18.22
CA PHE A 24 -45.62 4.50 -19.01
C PHE A 24 -45.69 5.36 -20.27
N VAL A 25 -45.18 6.60 -20.21
CA VAL A 25 -45.06 7.50 -21.39
C VAL A 25 -43.91 7.06 -22.31
N SER A 26 -42.85 6.43 -21.79
CA SER A 26 -41.75 5.90 -22.61
C SER A 26 -42.10 4.60 -23.35
N LEU A 27 -43.19 3.92 -22.96
CA LEU A 27 -43.64 2.66 -23.55
C LEU A 27 -44.34 2.80 -24.91
N ARG A 28 -44.56 4.02 -25.43
CA ARG A 28 -45.14 4.22 -26.76
C ARG A 28 -44.28 4.94 -27.79
N SER A 29 -43.09 5.47 -27.47
CA SER A 29 -42.30 6.10 -28.55
C SER A 29 -40.77 6.20 -28.42
N ASN A 30 -40.06 5.60 -27.45
CA ASN A 30 -38.58 5.68 -27.40
C ASN A 30 -37.92 4.49 -26.65
N PHE A 31 -38.36 3.25 -26.90
CA PHE A 31 -37.85 2.04 -26.21
C PHE A 31 -36.33 1.87 -26.34
N SER A 32 -35.73 2.26 -27.48
CA SER A 32 -34.29 2.20 -27.67
C SER A 32 -33.50 3.19 -26.78
N LYS A 33 -34.07 4.35 -26.44
CA LYS A 33 -33.38 5.38 -25.63
C LYS A 33 -33.39 5.05 -24.14
N THR A 34 -34.49 4.48 -23.64
CA THR A 34 -34.57 4.05 -22.23
C THR A 34 -33.64 2.86 -21.96
N LEU A 35 -33.57 1.90 -22.89
CA LEU A 35 -32.66 0.77 -22.80
C LEU A 35 -31.18 1.20 -22.91
N GLN A 36 -30.91 2.21 -23.73
CA GLN A 36 -29.57 2.82 -23.84
C GLN A 36 -29.15 3.47 -22.51
N GLN A 37 -30.04 4.21 -21.84
CA GLN A 37 -29.73 4.88 -20.57
C GLN A 37 -29.48 3.90 -19.43
N VAL A 38 -30.27 2.82 -19.33
CA VAL A 38 -30.04 1.76 -18.32
C VAL A 38 -28.70 1.08 -18.55
N SER A 39 -28.34 0.82 -19.81
CA SER A 39 -27.03 0.23 -20.16
C SER A 39 -25.87 1.12 -19.72
N VAL A 40 -25.97 2.44 -19.91
CA VAL A 40 -24.93 3.40 -19.47
C VAL A 40 -24.76 3.40 -17.96
N TRP A 41 -25.86 3.41 -17.20
CA TRP A 41 -25.80 3.34 -15.73
C TRP A 41 -25.25 2.00 -15.22
N ALA A 42 -25.67 0.89 -15.82
CA ALA A 42 -25.16 -0.43 -15.47
C ALA A 42 -23.65 -0.55 -15.72
N LEU A 43 -23.16 -0.02 -16.85
CA LEU A 43 -21.74 0.02 -17.18
C LEU A 43 -20.95 0.92 -16.22
N LEU A 44 -21.49 2.07 -15.82
CA LEU A 44 -20.84 2.94 -14.83
C LEU A 44 -20.70 2.25 -13.46
N PHE A 45 -21.76 1.59 -12.98
CA PHE A 45 -21.72 0.85 -11.71
C PHE A 45 -20.76 -0.34 -11.79
N LEU A 46 -20.78 -1.12 -12.87
CA LEU A 46 -19.83 -2.21 -13.10
C LEU A 46 -18.39 -1.71 -13.13
N GLY A 47 -18.12 -0.58 -13.80
CA GLY A 47 -16.82 0.07 -13.81
C GLY A 47 -16.38 0.50 -12.41
N LEU A 48 -17.26 1.12 -11.62
CA LEU A 48 -16.98 1.52 -10.24
C LEU A 48 -16.68 0.34 -9.32
N ILE A 49 -17.47 -0.74 -9.43
CA ILE A 49 -17.24 -1.99 -8.68
C ILE A 49 -15.91 -2.62 -9.09
N GLY A 50 -15.60 -2.66 -10.39
CA GLY A 50 -14.31 -3.15 -10.88
C GLY A 50 -13.13 -2.35 -10.36
N VAL A 51 -13.20 -1.01 -10.40
CA VAL A 51 -12.16 -0.12 -9.86
C VAL A 51 -12.00 -0.28 -8.34
N TYR A 52 -13.10 -0.41 -7.60
CA TYR A 52 -13.06 -0.60 -6.16
C TYR A 52 -12.49 -1.97 -5.77
N GLY A 53 -12.88 -3.03 -6.48
CA GLY A 53 -12.37 -4.39 -6.28
C GLY A 53 -10.90 -4.56 -6.65
N LEU A 54 -10.42 -3.84 -7.68
CA LEU A 54 -9.02 -3.90 -8.13
C LEU A 54 -8.08 -2.93 -7.39
N LYS A 55 -8.60 -2.15 -6.44
CA LYS A 55 -7.85 -1.07 -5.77
C LYS A 55 -6.62 -1.58 -5.00
N ASP A 56 -6.70 -2.78 -4.43
CA ASP A 56 -5.59 -3.37 -3.65
C ASP A 56 -4.47 -3.90 -4.55
N ASP A 57 -4.81 -4.49 -5.70
CA ASP A 57 -3.84 -4.93 -6.72
C ASP A 57 -3.16 -3.75 -7.42
N ILE A 58 -3.92 -2.68 -7.72
CA ILE A 58 -3.38 -1.46 -8.34
C ILE A 58 -2.38 -0.77 -7.40
N ARG A 59 -2.69 -0.68 -6.10
CA ARG A 59 -1.78 -0.06 -5.12
C ARG A 59 -0.45 -0.81 -4.99
N GLN A 60 -0.45 -2.13 -5.18
CA GLN A 60 0.75 -2.96 -5.11
C GLN A 60 1.57 -2.90 -6.40
N ASN A 61 0.94 -2.69 -7.56
CA ASN A 61 1.59 -2.69 -8.88
C ASN A 61 2.07 -1.30 -9.38
N LEU A 62 1.79 -0.21 -8.66
CA LEU A 62 2.18 1.16 -9.06
C LEU A 62 3.58 1.59 -8.57
N PHE A 63 4.26 0.75 -7.79
CA PHE A 63 5.68 0.93 -7.44
C PHE A 63 6.48 -0.09 -8.23
N PRO A 64 7.66 0.25 -8.80
CA PRO A 64 8.44 -0.64 -9.65
C PRO A 64 8.62 -1.99 -8.95
N ALA A 65 7.86 -2.97 -9.41
CA ALA A 65 7.54 -4.12 -8.61
C ALA A 65 8.76 -5.02 -8.54
N GLN A 66 9.23 -5.27 -7.33
CA GLN A 66 10.03 -6.46 -7.06
C GLN A 66 9.26 -7.67 -7.65
N ASN A 67 9.87 -8.37 -8.59
CA ASN A 67 9.29 -9.54 -9.23
C ASN A 67 9.63 -10.76 -8.38
N VAL A 68 8.60 -11.41 -7.84
CA VAL A 68 8.77 -12.71 -7.19
C VAL A 68 8.70 -13.76 -8.28
N LEU A 69 9.81 -14.44 -8.53
CA LEU A 69 9.93 -15.52 -9.49
C LEU A 69 9.32 -16.81 -8.90
N SER A 70 8.92 -17.74 -9.78
CA SER A 70 8.25 -19.00 -9.39
C SER A 70 9.11 -19.91 -8.51
N ASP A 71 10.42 -19.70 -8.49
CA ASP A 71 11.39 -20.42 -7.66
C ASP A 71 11.65 -19.74 -6.30
N GLY A 72 10.91 -18.68 -5.97
CA GLY A 72 11.04 -17.95 -4.71
C GLY A 72 12.15 -16.89 -4.72
N ARG A 73 12.86 -16.69 -5.83
CA ARG A 73 13.79 -15.57 -5.99
C ARG A 73 13.04 -14.25 -6.12
N ILE A 74 13.63 -13.20 -5.58
CA ILE A 74 13.10 -11.84 -5.68
C ILE A 74 14.05 -11.03 -6.54
N GLU A 75 13.57 -10.59 -7.70
CA GLU A 75 14.29 -9.72 -8.62
C GLU A 75 13.79 -8.29 -8.48
N VAL A 76 14.70 -7.37 -8.22
CA VAL A 76 14.39 -5.96 -7.98
C VAL A 76 15.07 -5.14 -9.07
N PRO A 77 14.33 -4.51 -9.99
CA PRO A 77 14.95 -3.66 -11.00
C PRO A 77 15.59 -2.45 -10.34
N ARG A 78 16.70 -2.00 -10.90
CA ARG A 78 17.34 -0.76 -10.49
C ARG A 78 16.45 0.42 -10.88
N SER A 79 16.18 1.30 -9.92
CA SER A 79 15.41 2.52 -10.17
C SER A 79 16.25 3.55 -10.93
N PRO A 80 15.64 4.51 -11.66
CA PRO A 80 16.36 5.54 -12.41
C PRO A 80 17.32 6.41 -11.58
N ASP A 81 17.08 6.53 -10.28
CA ASP A 81 17.97 7.20 -9.32
C ASP A 81 19.20 6.35 -8.93
N GLY A 82 19.29 5.12 -9.44
CA GLY A 82 20.40 4.21 -9.22
C GLY A 82 20.28 3.35 -7.95
N HIS A 83 19.18 3.48 -7.19
CA HIS A 83 18.94 2.70 -5.98
C HIS A 83 18.04 1.48 -6.23
N TYR A 84 18.06 0.54 -5.29
CA TYR A 84 17.14 -0.60 -5.28
C TYR A 84 16.08 -0.37 -4.21
N TYR A 85 14.83 -0.68 -4.55
CA TYR A 85 13.69 -0.49 -3.65
C TYR A 85 13.00 -1.81 -3.38
N LEU A 86 12.89 -2.15 -2.10
CA LEU A 86 12.14 -3.31 -1.62
C LEU A 86 10.83 -2.84 -1.00
N THR A 87 9.76 -3.61 -1.18
CA THR A 87 8.51 -3.38 -0.42
C THR A 87 8.25 -4.59 0.45
N ALA A 88 8.35 -4.40 1.76
CA ALA A 88 8.08 -5.44 2.74
C ALA A 88 6.87 -5.05 3.60
N SER A 89 6.10 -6.03 4.02
CA SER A 89 5.04 -5.85 5.02
C SER A 89 5.66 -5.91 6.41
N VAL A 90 5.70 -4.78 7.10
CA VAL A 90 6.18 -4.67 8.48
C VAL A 90 4.98 -4.64 9.41
N ASN A 91 4.84 -5.62 10.29
CA ASN A 91 3.67 -5.77 11.17
C ASN A 91 2.33 -5.72 10.39
N GLY A 92 2.29 -6.26 9.17
CA GLY A 92 1.11 -6.24 8.30
C GLY A 92 0.93 -4.96 7.46
N VAL A 93 1.87 -4.01 7.55
CA VAL A 93 1.78 -2.72 6.86
C VAL A 93 2.84 -2.62 5.76
N PRO A 94 2.47 -2.30 4.52
CA PRO A 94 3.45 -2.15 3.44
C PRO A 94 4.35 -0.94 3.68
N VAL A 95 5.65 -1.20 3.73
CA VAL A 95 6.73 -0.22 3.88
C VAL A 95 7.70 -0.38 2.72
N ARG A 96 8.03 0.74 2.06
CA ARG A 96 9.02 0.78 1.00
C ARG A 96 10.37 1.14 1.60
N PHE A 97 11.38 0.34 1.28
CA PHE A 97 12.74 0.48 1.73
C PHE A 97 13.67 0.81 0.57
N VAL A 98 14.65 1.68 0.81
CA VAL A 98 15.85 1.80 -0.02
C VAL A 98 16.84 0.75 0.47
N VAL A 99 17.42 -0.03 -0.43
CA VAL A 99 18.55 -0.90 -0.09
C VAL A 99 19.78 -0.03 0.13
N ASP A 100 20.31 -0.07 1.34
CA ASP A 100 21.47 0.74 1.74
C ASP A 100 22.54 -0.15 2.35
N THR A 101 23.62 -0.37 1.60
CA THR A 101 24.78 -1.15 2.05
C THR A 101 25.60 -0.44 3.12
N GLY A 102 25.43 0.88 3.29
CA GLY A 102 26.02 1.67 4.36
C GLY A 102 25.26 1.55 5.70
N ALA A 103 23.99 1.14 5.65
CA ALA A 103 23.20 0.87 6.83
C ALA A 103 23.47 -0.54 7.35
N SER A 104 23.85 -0.67 8.62
CA SER A 104 24.03 -1.99 9.24
C SER A 104 22.68 -2.66 9.53
N GLN A 105 21.67 -1.91 9.97
CA GLN A 105 20.39 -2.44 10.47
C GLN A 105 19.22 -2.00 9.60
N ILE A 106 18.04 -2.59 9.81
CA ILE A 106 16.79 -2.04 9.29
C ILE A 106 16.52 -0.72 10.00
N VAL A 107 16.33 0.36 9.26
CA VAL A 107 16.04 1.70 9.80
C VAL A 107 14.65 2.10 9.33
N LEU A 108 13.74 2.36 10.26
CA LEU A 108 12.41 2.88 9.97
C LEU A 108 12.39 4.40 10.07
N SER A 109 11.70 5.05 9.14
CA SER A 109 11.25 6.43 9.31
C SER A 109 10.24 6.49 10.46
N GLN A 110 10.10 7.65 11.11
CA GLN A 110 9.08 7.82 12.17
C GLN A 110 7.68 7.51 11.63
N ARG A 111 7.40 7.99 10.42
CA ARG A 111 6.13 7.77 9.73
C ARG A 111 5.84 6.28 9.51
N ASP A 112 6.82 5.52 9.01
CA ASP A 112 6.60 4.08 8.76
C ASP A 112 6.52 3.28 10.06
N ALA A 113 7.29 3.66 11.09
CA ALA A 113 7.19 3.06 12.41
C ALA A 113 5.80 3.26 13.02
N GLU A 114 5.27 4.49 12.98
CA GLU A 114 3.91 4.81 13.45
C GLU A 114 2.84 4.04 12.68
N ARG A 115 2.95 4.01 11.35
CA ARG A 115 2.04 3.23 10.50
C ARG A 115 2.08 1.74 10.86
N ALA A 116 3.24 1.20 11.18
CA ALA A 116 3.43 -0.19 11.60
C ALA A 116 3.05 -0.45 13.08
N GLY A 117 2.41 0.53 13.75
CA GLY A 117 1.89 0.39 15.11
C GLY A 117 2.93 0.60 16.22
N ILE A 118 4.08 1.20 15.91
CA ILE A 118 5.12 1.52 16.89
C ILE A 118 4.86 2.92 17.45
N GLU A 119 4.73 3.04 18.78
CA GLU A 119 4.52 4.31 19.48
C GLU A 119 5.82 5.12 19.57
N THR A 120 6.21 5.76 18.47
CA THR A 120 7.47 6.51 18.30
C THR A 120 7.73 7.57 19.36
N ALA A 121 6.67 8.21 19.88
CA ALA A 121 6.76 9.24 20.92
C ALA A 121 7.23 8.69 22.27
N SER A 122 7.00 7.41 22.55
CA SER A 122 7.38 6.75 23.82
C SER A 122 8.77 6.10 23.78
N LEU A 123 9.38 6.03 22.58
CA LEU A 123 10.64 5.32 22.40
C LEU A 123 11.81 6.01 23.08
N ALA A 124 12.73 5.19 23.61
CA ALA A 124 14.01 5.65 24.14
C ALA A 124 15.05 5.73 23.02
N TYR A 125 15.30 6.94 22.51
CA TYR A 125 16.30 7.19 21.47
C TYR A 125 17.69 7.36 22.09
N VAL A 126 18.22 6.26 22.59
CA VAL A 126 19.51 6.18 23.28
C VAL A 126 20.68 5.86 22.35
N GLY A 127 20.40 5.42 21.12
CA GLY A 127 21.42 5.15 20.11
C GLY A 127 21.73 6.37 19.25
N GLN A 128 22.82 6.29 18.50
CA GLN A 128 23.20 7.28 17.49
C GLN A 128 23.54 6.59 16.16
N ALA A 129 23.17 7.22 15.05
CA ALA A 129 23.57 6.83 13.71
C ALA A 129 24.26 7.99 13.00
N ASN A 130 25.31 7.69 12.23
CA ASN A 130 25.94 8.68 11.36
C ASN A 130 25.23 8.64 10.00
N THR A 131 24.74 9.80 9.58
CA THR A 131 24.08 9.99 8.28
C THR A 131 24.81 11.07 7.49
N ALA A 132 24.44 11.26 6.22
CA ALA A 132 24.98 12.34 5.40
C ALA A 132 24.73 13.74 6.01
N ASN A 133 23.63 13.89 6.77
CA ASN A 133 23.24 15.14 7.43
C ASN A 133 23.81 15.27 8.85
N GLY A 134 24.76 14.40 9.22
CA GLY A 134 25.36 14.35 10.56
C GLY A 134 24.78 13.24 11.43
N THR A 135 25.03 13.34 12.74
CA THR A 135 24.65 12.30 13.71
C THR A 135 23.20 12.51 14.16
N VAL A 136 22.40 11.45 14.08
CA VAL A 136 20.98 11.44 14.47
C VAL A 136 20.73 10.44 15.58
N ALA A 137 19.78 10.74 16.47
CA ALA A 137 19.37 9.82 17.52
C ALA A 137 18.47 8.71 16.96
N ILE A 138 18.68 7.47 17.41
CA ILE A 138 17.92 6.30 16.99
C ILE A 138 17.40 5.52 18.21
N ALA A 139 16.24 4.90 18.07
CA ALA A 139 15.65 4.04 19.08
C ALA A 139 15.60 2.58 18.61
N PRO A 140 16.15 1.61 19.36
CA PRO A 140 16.03 0.21 19.01
C PRO A 140 14.59 -0.30 19.20
N VAL A 141 14.11 -1.08 18.23
CA VAL A 141 12.78 -1.69 18.24
C VAL A 141 12.85 -3.14 17.74
N ARG A 142 11.77 -3.90 17.99
CA ARG A 142 11.55 -5.23 17.43
C ARG A 142 10.35 -5.20 16.49
N LEU A 143 10.54 -5.73 15.29
CA LEU A 143 9.49 -5.93 14.30
C LEU A 143 8.93 -7.33 14.48
N ASN A 144 7.61 -7.44 14.69
CA ASN A 144 6.95 -8.71 14.94
C ASN A 144 6.99 -9.59 13.70
N THR A 145 6.65 -9.01 12.56
CA THR A 145 6.71 -9.65 11.25
C THR A 145 7.34 -8.72 10.22
N VAL A 146 8.15 -9.29 9.34
CA VAL A 146 8.63 -8.65 8.12
C VAL A 146 8.46 -9.64 6.99
N ASP A 147 7.50 -9.38 6.12
CA ASP A 147 7.20 -10.24 4.98
C ASP A 147 7.68 -9.58 3.69
N LEU A 148 8.59 -10.26 2.97
CA LEU A 148 9.12 -9.81 1.68
C LEU A 148 8.78 -10.86 0.62
N GLY A 149 7.69 -10.64 -0.11
CA GLY A 149 7.18 -11.65 -1.05
C GLY A 149 6.87 -12.97 -0.32
N PRO A 150 7.47 -14.10 -0.72
CA PRO A 150 7.25 -15.40 -0.08
C PRO A 150 8.05 -15.59 1.22
N ILE A 151 8.89 -14.62 1.59
CA ILE A 151 9.80 -14.71 2.73
C ILE A 151 9.14 -14.10 3.95
N HIS A 152 9.04 -14.89 5.02
CA HIS A 152 8.40 -14.51 6.27
C HIS A 152 9.41 -14.55 7.41
N ASP A 153 9.84 -13.37 7.88
CA ASP A 153 10.72 -13.23 9.03
C ASP A 153 9.96 -12.69 10.24
N ARG A 154 10.40 -13.10 11.44
CA ARG A 154 9.80 -12.69 12.72
C ARG A 154 10.86 -12.23 13.70
N ASP A 155 10.45 -11.40 14.65
CA ASP A 155 11.30 -10.86 15.72
C ASP A 155 12.60 -10.23 15.19
N LEU A 156 12.48 -9.36 14.18
CA LEU A 156 13.64 -8.69 13.61
C LEU A 156 14.03 -7.44 14.41
N ARG A 157 15.33 -7.27 14.62
CA ARG A 157 15.88 -6.03 15.16
C ARG A 157 15.83 -4.94 14.09
N ALA A 158 15.31 -3.79 14.48
CA ALA A 158 15.33 -2.58 13.69
C ALA A 158 15.60 -1.38 14.61
N VAL A 159 15.78 -0.21 14.00
CA VAL A 159 15.88 1.05 14.70
C VAL A 159 14.93 2.06 14.08
N VAL A 160 14.37 2.95 14.89
CA VAL A 160 13.59 4.11 14.42
C VAL A 160 14.49 5.33 14.43
N ASN A 161 14.58 6.03 13.31
CA ASN A 161 15.35 7.26 13.19
C ASN A 161 14.53 8.46 13.69
N ARG A 162 15.10 9.32 14.56
CA ARG A 162 14.47 10.58 15.00
C ARG A 162 14.66 11.72 14.00
N GLY A 163 15.66 11.63 13.13
CA GLY A 163 15.91 12.65 12.11
C GLY A 163 14.84 12.65 11.01
N GLU A 164 14.89 13.66 10.15
CA GLU A 164 14.13 13.67 8.90
C GLU A 164 14.68 12.60 7.96
N MET A 165 13.79 11.73 7.47
CA MET A 165 14.13 10.64 6.56
C MET A 165 12.90 10.28 5.73
N ASP A 166 13.01 10.42 4.41
CA ASP A 166 11.88 10.22 3.50
C ASP A 166 11.48 8.75 3.36
N LEU A 167 12.47 7.86 3.33
CA LEU A 167 12.28 6.43 3.13
C LEU A 167 13.04 5.61 4.16
N SER A 168 12.43 4.50 4.57
CA SER A 168 13.06 3.51 5.43
C SER A 168 14.24 2.83 4.71
N LEU A 169 15.23 2.33 5.45
CA LEU A 169 16.44 1.72 4.91
C LEU A 169 16.50 0.22 5.22
N MET A 170 16.80 -0.58 4.21
CA MET A 170 17.06 -2.00 4.34
C MET A 170 18.58 -2.22 4.42
N GLY A 171 19.07 -2.36 5.65
CA GLY A 171 20.49 -2.55 5.91
C GLY A 171 20.98 -3.98 5.73
N MET A 172 22.31 -4.13 5.79
CA MET A 172 23.01 -5.38 5.54
C MET A 172 22.64 -6.52 6.50
N THR A 173 22.31 -6.25 7.77
CA THR A 173 21.93 -7.32 8.72
C THR A 173 20.69 -8.10 8.29
N TYR A 174 19.80 -7.49 7.51
CA TYR A 174 18.67 -8.20 6.92
C TYR A 174 19.09 -8.94 5.65
N LEU A 175 19.84 -8.27 4.77
CA LEU A 175 20.27 -8.82 3.48
C LEU A 175 21.18 -10.06 3.63
N THR A 176 22.00 -10.14 4.68
CA THR A 176 22.86 -11.31 4.93
C THR A 176 22.10 -12.56 5.38
N ARG A 177 20.78 -12.47 5.59
CA ARG A 177 19.91 -13.64 5.87
C ARG A 177 19.56 -14.44 4.62
N PHE A 178 19.82 -13.88 3.44
CA PHE A 178 19.61 -14.53 2.16
C PHE A 178 20.83 -15.38 1.82
N ALA A 179 20.62 -16.58 1.27
CA ALA A 179 21.69 -17.42 0.78
C ALA A 179 22.50 -16.72 -0.33
N ARG A 180 21.83 -15.89 -1.15
CA ARG A 180 22.46 -15.08 -2.18
C ARG A 180 21.83 -13.69 -2.26
N VAL A 181 22.71 -12.69 -2.30
CA VAL A 181 22.38 -11.30 -2.66
C VAL A 181 23.32 -10.92 -3.80
N GLU A 182 22.76 -10.71 -4.99
CA GLU A 182 23.52 -10.37 -6.19
C GLU A 182 23.09 -9.00 -6.71
N PHE A 183 24.08 -8.16 -6.98
CA PHE A 183 23.90 -6.86 -7.62
C PHE A 183 24.44 -6.94 -9.05
N ASP A 184 23.54 -6.88 -10.03
CA ASP A 184 23.86 -6.72 -11.45
C ASP A 184 23.76 -5.23 -11.83
N ARG A 185 24.05 -4.85 -13.08
CA ARG A 185 23.99 -3.44 -13.53
C ARG A 185 22.60 -2.82 -13.39
N ASP A 186 21.57 -3.64 -13.67
CA ASP A 186 20.18 -3.19 -13.83
C ASP A 186 19.20 -3.85 -12.86
N ARG A 187 19.68 -4.76 -12.00
CA ARG A 187 18.82 -5.51 -11.06
C ARG A 187 19.58 -6.02 -9.85
N MET A 188 18.85 -6.25 -8.77
CA MET A 188 19.29 -6.99 -7.60
C MET A 188 18.49 -8.28 -7.49
N ILE A 189 19.16 -9.39 -7.17
CA ILE A 189 18.53 -10.70 -6.98
C ILE A 189 18.73 -11.12 -5.52
N LEU A 190 17.64 -11.54 -4.88
CA LEU A 190 17.63 -12.12 -3.55
C LEU A 190 17.13 -13.57 -3.62
N GLU A 191 17.89 -14.48 -3.02
CA GLU A 191 17.56 -15.92 -2.97
C GLU A 191 17.75 -16.41 -1.54
N ARG A 192 16.75 -17.11 -1.02
CA ARG A 192 16.73 -17.60 0.36
C ARG A 192 17.39 -18.98 0.46
#